data_AF-A0A914ZCV8-F1
#
_entry.id   AF-A0A914ZCV8-F1
#
_cell.length_a   1.000
_cell.length_b   1.000
_cell.length_c   1.000
_cell.angle_alpha   90.00
_cell.angle_beta   90.00
_cell.angle_gamma   90.00
#
_symmetry.space_group_name_H-M   'P 1'
#
loop_
_entity.id
_entity.type
_entity.pdbx_description
1 polymer ?
#
loop_
_entity_poly.entity_id
_entity_poly.type
_entity_poly.pdbx_seq_one_letter_code
_entity_poly.pdbx_strand_id
1 'polypeptide(L)'
;MVTNDTQVQNVVGTKEGRIFLAGHDSLFEVLYQTGNWFRGPKCEKQNLSKNYLSSFIPAISFLSNVEEIRLISVDDTRHYLYTLGDKGTIEVYDLGADGLKLERKKSSSLLDIRREIRSTCGVEDEFLAGIVAINAIPSTRSQYVCLEAVTTKGMRIYFTVYPNLVPNYPIEQQDARASTLLKFMV
;
A
#
# COMPACT_ATOMS: atom_id res chain seq x y z
N MET A 1 -10.81 13.39 20.30
CA MET A 1 -9.95 13.07 19.15
C MET A 1 -9.99 14.31 18.26
N VAL A 2 -8.92 15.11 18.24
CA VAL A 2 -8.88 16.27 17.34
C VAL A 2 -8.58 15.72 15.95
N THR A 3 -9.62 15.55 15.15
CA THR A 3 -9.44 15.45 13.71
C THR A 3 -9.01 16.83 13.24
N ASN A 4 -7.70 17.06 13.10
CA ASN A 4 -7.25 18.02 12.09
C ASN A 4 -8.02 17.67 10.81
N ASP A 5 -8.61 18.65 10.11
CA ASP A 5 -9.62 18.60 9.04
C ASP A 5 -9.38 17.64 7.83
N THR A 6 -8.55 16.62 7.96
CA THR A 6 -8.35 15.57 6.98
C THR A 6 -9.58 14.68 6.88
N GLN A 7 -10.28 14.76 5.74
CA GLN A 7 -11.33 13.81 5.37
C GLN A 7 -10.75 12.39 5.30
N VAL A 8 -11.40 11.45 5.97
CA VAL A 8 -11.08 10.01 5.89
C VAL A 8 -11.81 9.41 4.71
N GLN A 9 -11.07 8.87 3.74
CA GLN A 9 -11.61 8.28 2.52
C GLN A 9 -11.89 6.78 2.66
N ASN A 10 -11.09 6.08 3.46
CA ASN A 10 -11.19 4.64 3.65
C ASN A 10 -10.67 4.24 5.03
N VAL A 11 -11.24 3.17 5.58
CA VAL A 11 -10.87 2.59 6.88
C VAL A 11 -10.79 1.07 6.73
N VAL A 12 -9.70 0.47 7.18
CA VAL A 12 -9.52 -0.98 7.20
C VAL A 12 -8.91 -1.44 8.52
N GLY A 13 -9.23 -2.67 8.92
CA GLY A 13 -8.62 -3.34 10.06
C GLY A 13 -7.78 -4.53 9.63
N THR A 14 -6.84 -4.95 10.48
CA THR A 14 -6.12 -6.23 10.34
C THR A 14 -6.58 -7.23 11.40
N LYS A 15 -6.24 -8.51 11.23
CA LYS A 15 -6.53 -9.56 12.24
C LYS A 15 -5.87 -9.32 13.59
N GLU A 16 -4.75 -8.60 13.61
CA GLU A 16 -4.00 -8.22 14.81
C GLU A 16 -4.67 -7.04 15.54
N GLY A 17 -5.75 -6.48 14.99
CA GLY A 17 -6.51 -5.38 15.57
C GLY A 17 -6.03 -3.99 15.16
N ARG A 18 -5.03 -3.87 14.29
CA ARG A 18 -4.57 -2.57 13.79
C ARG A 18 -5.65 -1.92 12.92
N ILE A 19 -5.77 -0.60 12.97
CA ILE A 19 -6.75 0.17 12.20
C ILE A 19 -6.01 1.21 11.36
N PHE A 20 -6.16 1.12 10.04
CA PHE A 20 -5.57 2.07 9.09
C PHE A 20 -6.63 2.98 8.48
N LEU A 21 -6.25 4.24 8.27
CA LEU A 21 -7.10 5.25 7.66
C LEU A 21 -6.39 5.84 6.43
N ALA A 22 -7.12 5.94 5.32
CA ALA A 22 -6.71 6.72 4.17
C ALA A 22 -7.17 8.17 4.37
N GLY A 23 -6.23 9.12 4.37
CA GLY A 23 -6.52 10.54 4.31
C GLY A 23 -6.11 11.16 2.98
N HIS A 24 -6.35 12.47 2.87
CA HIS A 24 -6.09 13.27 1.67
C HIS A 24 -4.64 13.19 1.15
N ASP A 25 -3.63 13.07 2.01
CA ASP A 25 -2.23 13.00 1.58
C ASP A 25 -1.43 11.90 2.27
N SER A 26 -2.07 11.16 3.19
CA SER A 26 -1.35 10.35 4.15
C SER A 26 -2.11 9.09 4.55
N LEU A 27 -1.34 8.03 4.78
CA LEU A 27 -1.78 6.83 5.49
C LEU A 27 -1.65 7.10 6.99
N PHE A 28 -2.69 6.80 7.75
CA PHE A 28 -2.67 6.92 9.20
C PHE A 28 -2.96 5.58 9.86
N GLU A 29 -2.47 5.41 11.09
CA GLU A 29 -2.82 4.32 11.97
C GLU A 29 -3.49 4.88 13.23
N VAL A 30 -4.58 4.24 13.65
CA VAL A 30 -5.21 4.53 14.94
C VAL A 30 -4.58 3.63 15.98
N LEU A 31 -3.71 4.20 16.79
CA LEU A 31 -3.15 3.54 17.96
C LEU A 31 -4.17 3.64 19.09
N TYR A 32 -4.46 2.54 19.75
CA TYR A 32 -5.33 2.53 20.91
C TYR A 32 -4.79 1.59 21.98
N GLN A 33 -4.99 1.98 23.24
CA GLN A 33 -4.50 1.24 24.39
C GLN A 33 -5.51 1.27 25.54
N THR A 34 -5.59 0.16 26.26
CA THR A 34 -6.33 0.08 27.51
C THR A 34 -5.44 0.59 28.65
N GLY A 35 -5.60 1.87 29.02
CA GLY A 35 -4.81 2.50 30.08
C GLY A 35 -5.66 3.33 31.04
N ASN A 36 -5.21 3.42 32.30
CA ASN A 36 -5.74 4.39 33.26
C ASN A 36 -5.37 5.82 32.83
N TRP A 37 -6.14 6.79 33.31
CA TRP A 37 -6.07 8.21 32.93
C TRP A 37 -4.69 8.89 33.09
N PHE A 38 -3.74 8.24 33.77
CA PHE A 38 -2.38 8.73 33.98
C PHE A 38 -1.34 8.28 32.93
N ARG A 39 -1.66 7.34 32.03
CA ARG A 39 -0.68 6.74 31.07
C ARG A 39 -0.72 7.34 29.66
N GLY A 40 -1.19 8.57 29.52
CA GLY A 40 -1.27 9.27 28.23
C GLY A 40 -2.56 8.98 27.44
N PRO A 41 -2.64 9.41 26.17
CA PRO A 41 -3.85 9.30 25.37
C PRO A 41 -4.25 7.83 25.14
N LYS A 42 -5.53 7.53 25.28
CA LYS A 42 -6.08 6.17 25.06
C LYS A 42 -6.18 5.81 23.59
N CYS A 43 -6.24 6.82 22.72
CA CYS A 43 -6.39 6.67 21.29
C CYS A 43 -5.70 7.84 20.59
N GLU A 44 -4.80 7.54 19.67
CA GLU A 44 -3.99 8.49 18.93
C GLU A 44 -4.01 8.16 17.44
N LYS A 45 -4.03 9.19 16.60
CA LYS A 45 -3.91 9.06 15.15
C LYS A 45 -2.46 9.33 14.75
N GLN A 46 -1.72 8.28 14.40
CA GLN A 46 -0.34 8.37 13.94
C GLN A 46 -0.31 8.55 12.41
N ASN A 47 0.43 9.53 11.90
CA ASN A 47 0.66 9.68 10.46
C ASN A 47 1.87 8.82 10.05
N LEU A 48 1.62 7.84 9.18
CA LEU A 48 2.62 6.87 8.73
C LEU A 48 3.37 7.34 7.47
N SER A 49 2.81 8.29 6.72
CA SER A 49 3.48 8.92 5.57
C SER A 49 4.67 9.80 5.99
N LYS A 50 4.66 10.34 7.20
CA LYS A 50 5.73 11.21 7.74
C LYS A 50 7.03 10.49 8.09
N ASN A 51 7.03 9.17 8.24
CA ASN A 51 8.25 8.39 8.54
C ASN A 51 9.25 8.33 7.37
N TYR A 52 8.94 8.96 6.22
CA TYR A 52 9.74 8.91 5.00
C TYR A 52 10.16 10.27 4.43
N LEU A 53 9.76 11.39 5.06
CA LEU A 53 10.31 12.70 4.74
C LEU A 53 11.36 13.05 5.79
N SER A 54 12.63 12.82 5.46
CA SER A 54 13.76 13.32 6.24
C SER A 54 13.56 14.81 6.51
N SER A 55 13.77 15.21 7.76
CA SER A 55 13.51 16.55 8.29
C SER A 55 14.46 17.65 7.77
N PHE A 56 14.88 17.62 6.49
CA PHE A 56 15.88 18.56 5.94
C PHE A 56 15.74 18.83 4.43
N ILE A 57 14.55 19.14 3.92
CA ILE A 57 14.43 19.75 2.58
C ILE A 57 13.73 21.12 2.72
N PRO A 58 14.44 22.24 2.41
CA PRO A 58 13.83 23.56 2.40
C PRO A 58 12.69 23.62 1.39
N ALA A 59 11.60 24.28 1.77
CA ALA A 59 10.36 24.37 1.03
C ALA A 59 10.53 24.83 -0.43
N ILE A 60 10.52 23.88 -1.36
CA ILE A 60 10.10 24.09 -2.75
C ILE A 60 8.95 23.11 -3.02
N SER A 61 7.91 23.18 -2.18
CA SER A 61 6.71 22.32 -2.30
C SER A 61 5.52 23.18 -2.73
N PHE A 62 5.59 23.74 -3.93
CA PHE A 62 4.46 24.45 -4.56
C PHE A 62 4.02 23.85 -5.91
N LEU A 63 4.58 22.69 -6.32
CA LEU A 63 4.23 22.06 -7.61
C LEU A 63 4.04 20.54 -7.57
N SER A 64 4.25 19.85 -6.44
CA SER A 64 3.86 18.44 -6.35
C SER A 64 2.37 18.38 -6.02
N ASN A 65 1.53 18.13 -7.02
CA ASN A 65 0.16 17.71 -6.80
C ASN A 65 0.25 16.35 -6.08
N VAL A 66 0.16 16.36 -4.74
CA VAL A 66 0.26 15.16 -3.91
C VAL A 66 -0.92 14.24 -4.25
N GLU A 67 -0.67 12.95 -4.39
CA GLU A 67 -1.72 11.98 -4.69
C GLU A 67 -2.49 11.62 -3.43
N GLU A 68 -3.82 11.59 -3.52
CA GLU A 68 -4.67 11.23 -2.39
C GLU A 68 -4.88 9.74 -2.28
N ILE A 69 -4.74 9.16 -1.08
CA ILE A 69 -5.04 7.74 -0.89
C ILE A 69 -6.56 7.56 -0.87
N ARG A 70 -7.08 6.75 -1.78
CA ARG A 70 -8.51 6.49 -1.95
C ARG A 70 -8.95 5.20 -1.31
N LEU A 71 -8.18 4.12 -1.49
CA LEU A 71 -8.52 2.79 -0.98
C LEU A 71 -7.33 2.15 -0.29
N ILE A 72 -7.64 1.31 0.70
CA ILE A 72 -6.69 0.42 1.36
C ILE A 72 -7.25 -1.01 1.23
N SER A 73 -6.36 -1.98 1.00
CA SER A 73 -6.69 -3.40 1.04
C SER A 73 -5.62 -4.16 1.82
N VAL A 74 -6.02 -5.12 2.66
CA VAL A 74 -5.11 -5.86 3.54
C VAL A 74 -5.15 -7.34 3.18
N ASP A 75 -3.98 -7.96 3.07
CA ASP A 75 -3.79 -9.40 3.05
C ASP A 75 -3.24 -9.88 4.41
N ASP A 76 -4.13 -10.28 5.32
CA ASP A 76 -3.71 -10.80 6.64
C ASP A 76 -2.92 -12.10 6.53
N THR A 77 -3.03 -12.86 5.44
CA THR A 77 -2.33 -14.14 5.31
C THR A 77 -0.85 -13.98 4.96
N ARG A 78 -0.49 -12.81 4.42
CA ARG A 78 0.91 -12.45 4.09
C ARG A 78 1.42 -11.27 4.90
N HIS A 79 0.53 -10.57 5.62
CA HIS A 79 0.79 -9.30 6.28
C HIS A 79 1.22 -8.22 5.28
N TYR A 80 0.47 -8.09 4.18
CA TYR A 80 0.64 -6.99 3.22
C TYR A 80 -0.52 -6.00 3.31
N LEU A 81 -0.20 -4.73 3.13
CA LEU A 81 -1.17 -3.66 2.97
C LEU A 81 -0.93 -2.99 1.63
N TYR A 82 -2.01 -2.77 0.89
CA TYR A 82 -2.02 -2.15 -0.42
C TYR A 82 -2.78 -0.83 -0.33
N THR A 83 -2.27 0.21 -0.97
CA THR A 83 -3.01 1.46 -1.16
C THR A 83 -3.24 1.71 -2.64
N LEU A 84 -4.34 2.39 -2.95
CA LEU A 84 -4.63 2.94 -4.27
C LEU A 84 -4.83 4.45 -4.12
N GLY A 85 -4.04 5.23 -4.85
CA GLY A 85 -4.18 6.67 -4.94
C GLY A 85 -5.18 7.12 -6.02
N ASP A 86 -5.60 8.38 -5.98
CA ASP A 86 -6.55 8.99 -6.92
C ASP A 86 -6.02 9.12 -8.35
N LYS A 87 -4.69 9.03 -8.53
CA LYS A 87 -4.03 9.02 -9.85
C LYS A 87 -3.67 7.61 -10.31
N GLY A 88 -4.08 6.59 -9.56
CA GLY A 88 -3.89 5.18 -9.89
C GLY A 88 -2.55 4.62 -9.45
N THR A 89 -1.80 5.30 -8.59
CA THR A 89 -0.61 4.71 -7.97
C THR A 89 -1.03 3.62 -7.00
N ILE A 90 -0.41 2.46 -7.12
CA ILE A 90 -0.55 1.37 -6.17
C ILE A 90 0.74 1.28 -5.36
N GLU A 91 0.63 1.36 -4.04
CA GLU A 91 1.75 1.11 -3.13
C GLU A 91 1.54 -0.20 -2.37
N VAL A 92 2.66 -0.88 -2.10
CA VAL A 92 2.71 -2.13 -1.32
C VAL A 92 3.51 -1.85 -0.05
N TYR A 93 2.92 -2.20 1.08
CA TYR A 93 3.53 -2.13 2.40
C TYR A 93 3.60 -3.53 3.00
N ASP A 94 4.75 -3.82 3.61
CA ASP A 94 4.98 -5.01 4.41
C ASP A 94 4.73 -4.70 5.88
N LEU A 95 3.82 -5.45 6.49
CA LEU A 95 3.47 -5.32 7.90
C LEU A 95 4.37 -6.18 8.80
N GLY A 96 5.38 -6.83 8.26
CA GLY A 96 6.29 -7.71 9.00
C GLY A 96 5.72 -9.10 9.25
N ALA A 97 6.55 -10.01 9.74
CA ALA A 97 6.15 -11.40 9.97
C ALA A 97 5.08 -11.54 11.06
N ASP A 98 4.97 -10.55 11.95
CA ASP A 98 4.01 -10.46 13.05
C ASP A 98 2.83 -9.52 12.77
N GLY A 99 2.81 -8.84 11.62
CA GLY A 99 1.77 -7.88 11.27
C GLY A 99 1.84 -6.56 12.04
N LEU A 100 2.93 -6.28 12.76
CA LEU A 100 3.07 -5.10 13.63
C LEU A 100 3.94 -3.99 13.07
N LYS A 101 4.66 -4.23 11.96
CA LYS A 101 5.50 -3.23 11.30
C LYS A 101 4.72 -2.53 10.18
N LEU A 102 5.35 -1.54 9.56
CA LEU A 102 4.87 -0.97 8.31
C LEU A 102 6.08 -0.46 7.53
N GLU A 103 6.39 -1.12 6.43
CA GLU A 103 7.48 -0.74 5.55
C GLU A 103 6.98 -0.66 4.11
N ARG A 104 7.07 0.52 3.48
CA ARG A 104 6.75 0.64 2.06
C ARG A 104 7.79 -0.07 1.21
N LYS A 105 7.39 -1.10 0.47
CA LYS A 105 8.27 -1.90 -0.39
C LYS A 105 8.29 -1.44 -1.83
N LYS A 106 7.15 -1.01 -2.38
CA LYS A 106 7.04 -0.59 -3.78
C LYS A 106 5.96 0.47 -3.95
N SER A 107 6.21 1.40 -4.86
CA SER A 107 5.23 2.33 -5.41
C SER A 107 5.25 2.17 -6.92
N SER A 108 4.08 1.94 -7.52
CA SER A 108 3.90 1.71 -8.95
C SER A 108 2.88 2.70 -9.48
N SER A 109 3.34 3.66 -10.27
CA SER A 109 2.45 4.64 -10.90
C SER A 109 1.58 3.99 -11.98
N LEU A 110 0.45 4.60 -12.32
CA LEU A 110 -0.38 4.14 -13.43
C LEU A 110 0.38 4.08 -14.76
N LEU A 111 1.35 4.98 -14.97
CA LEU A 111 2.21 4.97 -16.16
C LEU A 111 3.13 3.75 -16.20
N ASP A 112 3.71 3.36 -15.06
CA ASP A 112 4.57 2.16 -14.99
C ASP A 112 3.74 0.89 -15.19
N ILE A 113 2.55 0.84 -14.59
CA ILE A 113 1.58 -0.25 -14.77
C ILE A 113 1.21 -0.40 -16.25
N ARG A 114 0.86 0.70 -16.92
CA ARG A 114 0.54 0.69 -18.37
C ARG A 114 1.69 0.23 -19.22
N ARG A 115 2.91 0.74 -18.95
CA ARG A 115 4.11 0.37 -19.69
C ARG A 115 4.35 -1.14 -19.65
N GLU A 116 4.20 -1.74 -18.47
CA GLU A 116 4.42 -3.18 -18.27
C GLU A 116 3.31 -4.05 -18.89
N ILE A 117 2.05 -3.62 -18.78
CA ILE A 117 0.93 -4.35 -19.42
C ILE A 117 1.07 -4.29 -20.95
N ARG A 118 1.44 -3.13 -21.50
CA ARG A 118 1.65 -2.98 -22.95
C ARG A 118 2.78 -3.88 -23.44
N SER A 119 3.92 -3.92 -22.74
CA SER A 119 5.06 -4.76 -23.13
C SER A 119 4.74 -6.25 -23.05
N THR A 120 3.90 -6.65 -22.10
CA THR A 120 3.58 -8.07 -21.86
C THR A 120 2.42 -8.58 -22.73
N CYS A 121 1.37 -7.77 -22.90
CA CYS A 121 0.08 -8.21 -23.45
C CYS A 121 -0.38 -7.41 -24.68
N GLY A 122 0.30 -6.33 -25.06
CA GLY A 122 -0.07 -5.50 -26.21
C GLY A 122 -1.39 -4.73 -26.05
N VAL A 123 -1.90 -4.57 -24.82
CA VAL A 123 -3.17 -3.87 -24.55
C VAL A 123 -2.98 -2.37 -24.70
N GLU A 124 -3.97 -1.72 -25.31
CA GLU A 124 -4.00 -0.26 -25.49
C GLU A 124 -4.35 0.49 -24.20
N ASP A 125 -3.81 1.71 -24.08
CA ASP A 125 -3.98 2.53 -22.87
C ASP A 125 -5.44 2.92 -22.58
N GLU A 126 -6.31 2.93 -23.59
CA GLU A 126 -7.72 3.28 -23.44
C GLU A 126 -8.43 2.36 -22.44
N PHE A 127 -8.08 1.08 -22.41
CA PHE A 127 -8.65 0.11 -21.46
C PHE A 127 -8.05 0.25 -20.04
N LEU A 128 -6.94 0.98 -19.91
CA LEU A 128 -6.17 1.23 -18.70
C LEU A 128 -6.35 2.66 -18.18
N ALA A 129 -7.42 3.36 -18.57
CA ALA A 129 -7.63 4.80 -18.34
C ALA A 129 -7.61 5.25 -16.86
N GLY A 130 -7.90 4.35 -15.91
CA GLY A 130 -7.73 4.58 -14.47
C GLY A 130 -8.07 3.32 -13.67
N ILE A 131 -7.60 3.22 -12.44
CA ILE A 131 -7.88 2.11 -11.52
C ILE A 131 -8.89 2.59 -10.47
N VAL A 132 -10.00 1.86 -10.32
CA VAL A 132 -11.12 2.26 -9.45
C VAL A 132 -11.26 1.39 -8.21
N ALA A 133 -10.67 0.20 -8.21
CA ALA A 133 -10.73 -0.73 -7.09
C ALA A 133 -9.45 -1.55 -6.99
N ILE A 134 -9.12 -1.92 -5.76
CA ILE A 134 -8.09 -2.91 -5.44
C ILE A 134 -8.66 -3.90 -4.41
N ASN A 135 -8.29 -5.17 -4.53
CA ASN A 135 -8.67 -6.21 -3.60
C ASN A 135 -7.53 -7.21 -3.38
N ALA A 136 -7.07 -7.31 -2.14
CA ALA A 136 -6.08 -8.29 -1.72
C ALA A 136 -6.61 -9.73 -1.93
N ILE A 137 -5.75 -10.59 -2.46
CA ILE A 137 -6.03 -12.01 -2.66
C ILE A 137 -5.19 -12.80 -1.65
N PRO A 138 -5.82 -13.44 -0.66
CA PRO A 138 -5.10 -14.15 0.38
C PRO A 138 -4.34 -15.36 -0.18
N SER A 139 -3.26 -15.75 0.48
CA SER A 139 -2.41 -16.88 0.12
C SER A 139 -3.14 -18.22 0.14
N THR A 140 -4.24 -18.29 0.90
CA THR A 140 -5.16 -19.43 0.92
C THR A 140 -5.96 -19.59 -0.38
N ARG A 141 -6.09 -18.53 -1.20
CA ARG A 141 -6.71 -18.60 -2.53
C ARG A 141 -5.71 -18.75 -3.66
N SER A 142 -4.55 -18.11 -3.56
CA SER A 142 -3.49 -18.25 -4.55
C SER A 142 -2.17 -17.93 -3.89
N GLN A 143 -1.13 -18.74 -4.09
CA GLN A 143 0.21 -18.45 -3.59
C GLN A 143 0.89 -17.32 -4.37
N TYR A 144 0.56 -17.18 -5.65
CA TYR A 144 1.22 -16.26 -6.58
C TYR A 144 0.46 -14.95 -6.74
N VAL A 145 -0.86 -14.99 -6.85
CA VAL A 145 -1.65 -13.77 -7.02
C VAL A 145 -1.90 -13.13 -5.66
N CYS A 146 -1.47 -11.88 -5.52
CA CYS A 146 -1.53 -11.14 -4.26
C CYS A 146 -2.56 -10.02 -4.28
N LEU A 147 -2.80 -9.40 -5.43
CA LEU A 147 -3.70 -8.25 -5.57
C LEU A 147 -4.45 -8.35 -6.90
N GLU A 148 -5.74 -8.01 -6.88
CA GLU A 148 -6.53 -7.68 -8.05
C GLU A 148 -6.75 -6.16 -8.08
N ALA A 149 -6.57 -5.51 -9.22
CA ALA A 149 -7.08 -4.17 -9.48
C ALA A 149 -8.08 -4.16 -10.62
N VAL A 150 -9.07 -3.28 -10.54
CA VAL A 150 -10.11 -3.12 -11.56
C VAL A 150 -10.01 -1.74 -12.18
N THR A 151 -9.99 -1.67 -13.51
CA THR A 151 -9.96 -0.39 -14.23
C THR A 151 -11.35 0.23 -14.36
N THR A 152 -11.41 1.52 -14.70
CA THR A 152 -12.66 2.22 -15.05
C THR A 152 -13.43 1.56 -16.19
N LYS A 153 -12.74 0.79 -17.05
CA LYS A 153 -13.32 0.04 -18.17
C LYS A 153 -13.62 -1.41 -17.83
N GLY A 154 -13.46 -1.82 -16.57
CA GLY A 154 -13.79 -3.16 -16.08
C GLY A 154 -12.72 -4.22 -16.34
N MET A 155 -11.52 -3.84 -16.80
CA MET A 155 -10.42 -4.81 -16.89
C MET A 155 -9.92 -5.17 -15.51
N ARG A 156 -9.60 -6.46 -15.31
CA ARG A 156 -8.98 -6.97 -14.10
C ARG A 156 -7.50 -7.19 -14.34
N ILE A 157 -6.70 -6.64 -13.44
CA ILE A 157 -5.25 -6.69 -13.48
C ILE A 157 -4.81 -7.44 -12.23
N TYR A 158 -4.12 -8.57 -12.40
CA TYR A 158 -3.63 -9.36 -11.28
C TYR A 158 -2.15 -9.10 -11.06
N PHE A 159 -1.78 -8.86 -9.82
CA PHE A 159 -0.40 -8.60 -9.43
C PHE A 159 0.13 -9.70 -8.52
N THR A 160 1.37 -10.09 -8.78
CA THR A 160 2.20 -10.89 -7.88
C THR A 160 3.18 -10.01 -7.16
N VAL A 161 3.43 -10.28 -5.88
CA VAL A 161 4.49 -9.64 -5.07
C VAL A 161 5.59 -10.67 -4.83
N TYR A 162 6.79 -10.41 -5.36
CA TYR A 162 7.95 -11.28 -5.12
C TYR A 162 8.87 -10.71 -4.04
N PRO A 163 9.40 -11.57 -3.15
CA PRO A 163 10.70 -11.37 -2.55
C PRO A 163 11.78 -11.06 -3.59
N ASN A 164 12.50 -9.95 -3.48
CA ASN A 164 13.76 -9.81 -4.20
C ASN A 164 14.79 -10.67 -3.52
N LEU A 165 15.15 -11.76 -4.18
CA LEU A 165 16.31 -12.55 -3.84
C LEU A 165 17.54 -11.74 -4.27
N VAL A 166 18.31 -11.23 -3.30
CA VAL A 166 19.59 -10.57 -3.59
C VAL A 166 20.53 -11.59 -4.24
N PRO A 167 20.96 -11.41 -5.51
CA PRO A 167 21.85 -12.37 -6.16
C PRO A 167 23.13 -12.55 -5.33
N ASN A 168 23.50 -13.80 -5.03
CA ASN A 168 24.63 -14.22 -4.18
C ASN A 168 24.45 -14.13 -2.65
N TYR A 169 23.23 -13.87 -2.15
CA TYR A 169 22.96 -13.98 -0.72
C TYR A 169 22.44 -15.39 -0.38
N PRO A 170 22.94 -16.07 0.68
CA PRO A 170 22.48 -17.41 1.04
C PRO A 170 20.96 -17.43 1.23
N ILE A 171 20.28 -18.44 0.68
CA ILE A 171 18.80 -18.59 0.75
C ILE A 171 18.31 -18.57 2.21
N GLU A 172 19.10 -19.10 3.13
CA GLU A 172 18.80 -19.12 4.58
C GLU A 172 18.89 -17.74 5.26
N GLN A 173 19.56 -16.77 4.63
CA GLN A 173 19.78 -15.41 5.14
C GLN A 173 19.06 -14.35 4.30
N GLN A 174 18.39 -14.74 3.21
CA GLN A 174 17.55 -13.85 2.43
C GLN A 174 16.28 -13.54 3.21
N ASP A 175 16.11 -12.28 3.59
CA ASP A 175 14.79 -11.80 3.93
C ASP A 175 13.94 -11.85 2.66
N ALA A 176 13.01 -12.80 2.60
CA ALA A 176 12.06 -12.95 1.51
C ALA A 176 11.16 -11.69 1.34
N ARG A 177 11.38 -10.61 2.09
CA ARG A 177 10.61 -9.38 1.99
C ARG A 177 11.48 -8.18 1.61
N ALA A 178 12.76 -8.39 1.27
CA ALA A 178 13.73 -7.32 1.09
C ALA A 178 13.48 -6.36 -0.09
N SER A 179 12.66 -6.74 -1.09
CA SER A 179 12.10 -5.79 -2.06
C SER A 179 11.03 -6.43 -2.94
N THR A 180 9.96 -5.72 -3.23
CA THR A 180 8.77 -6.24 -3.91
C THR A 180 8.78 -5.93 -5.41
N LEU A 181 8.85 -6.96 -6.26
CA LEU A 181 8.52 -6.84 -7.68
C LEU A 181 7.04 -7.15 -7.91
N LEU A 182 6.40 -6.30 -8.68
CA LEU A 182 4.99 -6.40 -9.04
C LEU A 182 4.91 -6.94 -10.48
N LYS A 183 4.53 -8.21 -10.66
CA LYS A 183 4.39 -8.84 -11.99
C LYS A 183 2.93 -9.11 -12.32
N PHE A 184 2.56 -8.86 -13.57
CA PHE A 184 1.19 -8.93 -14.06
C PHE A 184 0.86 -10.32 -14.60
N MET A 185 -0.31 -10.84 -14.25
CA MET A 185 -0.95 -11.95 -14.94
C MET A 185 -2.25 -11.42 -15.56
N VAL A 186 -2.40 -11.61 -16.88
CA VAL A 186 -3.63 -11.35 -17.62
C VAL A 186 -4.29 -12.69 -17.92
#